data_AF-A0A7Y8GXV9-F1
#
_entry.id   AF-A0A7Y8GXV9-F1
#
_cell.length_a   1.000
_cell.length_b   1.000
_cell.length_c   1.000
_cell.angle_alpha   90.00
_cell.angle_beta   90.00
_cell.angle_gamma   90.00
#
_symmetry.space_group_name_H-M   'P 1'
#
loop_
_entity.id
_entity.type
_entity.pdbx_description
1 polymer ?
#
loop_
_entity_poly.entity_id
_entity_poly.type
_entity_poly.pdbx_seq_one_letter_code
_entity_poly.pdbx_strand_id
1 'polypeptide(L)'
;MPILDVGFIFNIRDLRTKNEMQLKPQDFLVALKLVAWGEQRWTYARLAQELGLSASEAHAAVKRGLQAGLLDQNYAVVPPSLAVDIATLAAMPFQEPLGIYRVAKKRSRRPSADDQADNPVRPHPHNLAEFALHGAKYAFPGIRLPLAVGVPTSHSAPAFAGVFAPGSMDFVWPHPNGTIRGIGVEPLHPSVPFAAMQDSKLYEMLALFDALRVGKARERGMALERLQTLIDPQAPKPIKEPLRG
;
A
#
# COMPACT_ATOMS: atom_id res chain seq x y z
N MET A 1 -44.58 -32.88 -12.16
CA MET A 1 -44.70 -31.62 -12.92
C MET A 1 -45.14 -30.52 -11.95
N PRO A 2 -44.51 -29.34 -11.98
CA PRO A 2 -44.13 -28.47 -10.84
C PRO A 2 -45.20 -27.36 -10.56
N ILE A 3 -45.12 -26.46 -9.57
CA ILE A 3 -44.26 -25.25 -9.43
C ILE A 3 -44.55 -24.69 -8.01
N LEU A 4 -43.65 -24.79 -7.02
CA LEU A 4 -42.76 -23.74 -6.48
C LEU A 4 -43.33 -22.30 -6.48
N ASP A 5 -43.64 -21.75 -5.31
CA ASP A 5 -43.30 -20.35 -5.05
C ASP A 5 -42.54 -20.23 -3.72
N VAL A 6 -41.36 -19.65 -3.85
CA VAL A 6 -40.26 -19.69 -2.92
C VAL A 6 -40.27 -18.37 -2.16
N GLY A 7 -40.92 -18.37 -0.99
CA GLY A 7 -40.66 -17.35 0.02
C GLY A 7 -39.24 -17.52 0.56
N PHE A 8 -38.25 -17.01 -0.17
CA PHE A 8 -36.88 -16.84 0.33
C PHE A 8 -36.95 -15.81 1.47
N ILE A 9 -37.19 -16.31 2.68
CA ILE A 9 -36.84 -15.61 3.92
C ILE A 9 -35.31 -15.48 3.86
N PHE A 10 -34.82 -14.36 3.31
CA PHE A 10 -33.43 -13.98 3.48
C PHE A 10 -33.22 -13.75 4.96
N ASN A 11 -32.60 -14.78 5.54
CA ASN A 11 -32.29 -14.94 6.93
C ASN A 11 -31.50 -13.72 7.42
N ILE A 12 -31.88 -13.20 8.58
CA ILE A 12 -31.27 -12.14 9.40
C ILE A 12 -29.79 -12.44 9.79
N ARG A 13 -29.16 -13.44 9.18
CA ARG A 13 -27.76 -13.87 9.37
C ARG A 13 -26.74 -13.17 8.47
N ASP A 14 -27.17 -12.32 7.53
CA ASP A 14 -26.26 -11.42 6.80
C ASP A 14 -26.05 -10.06 7.50
N LEU A 15 -26.27 -10.05 8.83
CA LEU A 15 -25.81 -9.00 9.74
C LEU A 15 -24.41 -9.32 10.32
N ARG A 16 -23.69 -10.29 9.75
CA ARG A 16 -22.34 -10.64 10.16
C ARG A 16 -21.32 -9.67 9.54
N THR A 17 -21.16 -8.53 10.21
CA THR A 17 -20.12 -7.52 9.97
C THR A 17 -20.10 -6.94 8.55
N LYS A 18 -20.97 -5.96 8.28
CA LYS A 18 -20.55 -4.78 7.50
C LYS A 18 -19.44 -4.09 8.31
N ASN A 19 -18.25 -4.68 8.29
CA ASN A 19 -17.05 -3.98 8.68
C ASN A 19 -16.89 -2.92 7.59
N GLU A 20 -17.38 -1.71 7.84
CA GLU A 20 -17.28 -0.59 6.91
C GLU A 20 -15.83 -0.52 6.43
N MET A 21 -15.64 -0.72 5.13
CA MET A 21 -14.30 -0.80 4.55
C MET A 21 -13.72 0.60 4.50
N GLN A 22 -13.17 1.05 5.62
CA GLN A 22 -12.49 2.34 5.74
C GLN A 22 -10.98 2.13 5.56
N LEU A 23 -10.46 2.60 4.42
CA LEU A 23 -9.01 2.76 4.23
C LEU A 23 -8.49 3.72 5.30
N LYS A 24 -7.41 3.32 5.98
CA LYS A 24 -6.70 4.16 6.95
C LYS A 24 -5.43 4.75 6.30
N PRO A 25 -4.93 5.86 6.84
CA PRO A 25 -3.66 6.44 6.42
C PRO A 25 -2.48 5.43 6.39
N GLN A 26 -2.42 4.53 7.37
CA GLN A 26 -1.38 3.49 7.45
C GLN A 26 -1.45 2.48 6.29
N ASP A 27 -2.61 2.27 5.68
CA ASP A 27 -2.78 1.34 4.55
C ASP A 27 -2.09 1.90 3.31
N PHE A 28 -2.22 3.21 3.12
CA PHE A 28 -1.53 3.94 2.07
C PHE A 28 0.00 3.96 2.30
N LEU A 29 0.45 4.17 3.54
CA LEU A 29 1.87 4.05 3.90
C LEU A 29 2.44 2.67 3.55
N VAL A 30 1.72 1.60 3.87
CA VAL A 30 2.12 0.23 3.53
C VAL A 30 2.20 0.04 2.01
N ALA A 31 1.20 0.51 1.25
CA ALA A 31 1.21 0.41 -0.20
C ALA A 31 2.42 1.12 -0.83
N LEU A 32 2.75 2.34 -0.37
CA LEU A 32 3.94 3.07 -0.82
C LEU A 32 5.25 2.35 -0.45
N LYS A 33 5.31 1.68 0.71
CA LYS A 33 6.48 0.88 1.08
C LYS A 33 6.71 -0.27 0.12
N LEU A 34 5.63 -0.95 -0.30
CA LEU A 34 5.73 -2.02 -1.28
C LEU A 34 6.20 -1.51 -2.65
N VAL A 35 5.80 -0.30 -3.06
CA VAL A 35 6.35 0.38 -4.26
C VAL A 35 7.84 0.71 -4.09
N ALA A 36 8.25 1.15 -2.91
CA ALA A 36 9.65 1.48 -2.61
C ALA A 36 10.53 0.23 -2.78
N TRP A 37 10.09 -0.92 -2.26
CA TRP A 37 10.78 -2.19 -2.38
C TRP A 37 10.75 -2.81 -3.78
N GLY A 38 9.68 -2.61 -4.56
CA GLY A 38 9.52 -3.25 -5.87
C GLY A 38 9.58 -4.77 -5.77
N GLU A 39 10.50 -5.40 -6.50
CA GLU A 39 10.69 -6.87 -6.53
C GLU A 39 11.47 -7.42 -5.33
N GLN A 40 11.92 -6.58 -4.39
CA GLN A 40 12.61 -7.07 -3.20
C GLN A 40 11.71 -7.99 -2.38
N ARG A 41 12.26 -9.12 -1.92
CA ARG A 41 11.52 -10.05 -1.08
C ARG A 41 11.19 -9.44 0.28
N TRP A 42 9.95 -9.64 0.71
CA TRP A 42 9.48 -9.16 2.00
C TRP A 42 8.60 -10.18 2.72
N THR A 43 8.51 -10.01 4.03
CA THR A 43 7.59 -10.75 4.90
C THR A 43 6.79 -9.72 5.70
N TYR A 44 5.61 -10.11 6.20
CA TYR A 44 4.82 -9.22 7.07
C TYR A 44 5.62 -8.74 8.29
N ALA A 45 6.51 -9.57 8.83
CA ALA A 45 7.36 -9.21 9.95
C ALA A 45 8.37 -8.11 9.58
N ARG A 46 9.05 -8.26 8.43
CA ARG A 46 9.98 -7.23 7.94
C ARG A 46 9.25 -5.93 7.60
N LEU A 47 8.10 -6.02 6.96
CA LEU A 47 7.26 -4.86 6.63
C LEU A 47 6.84 -4.10 7.89
N ALA A 48 6.39 -4.82 8.91
CA ALA A 48 6.04 -4.24 10.21
C ALA A 48 7.24 -3.54 10.86
N GLN A 49 8.40 -4.22 10.88
CA GLN A 49 9.62 -3.68 11.48
C GLN A 49 10.11 -2.39 10.77
N GLU A 50 10.22 -2.41 9.43
CA GLU A 50 10.72 -1.24 8.68
C GLU A 50 9.77 -0.04 8.74
N LEU A 51 8.47 -0.28 8.93
CA LEU A 51 7.48 0.79 9.07
C LEU A 51 7.18 1.19 10.52
N GLY A 52 7.78 0.53 11.52
CA GLY A 52 7.46 0.77 12.93
C GLY A 52 6.00 0.44 13.28
N LEU A 53 5.41 -0.56 12.61
CA LEU A 53 4.06 -1.05 12.85
C LEU A 53 4.11 -2.37 13.63
N SER A 54 3.00 -2.75 14.25
CA SER A 54 2.81 -4.12 14.71
C SER A 54 2.54 -5.07 13.54
N ALA A 55 2.80 -6.37 13.74
CA ALA A 55 2.54 -7.39 12.72
C ALA A 55 1.06 -7.47 12.33
N SER A 56 0.14 -7.26 13.28
CA SER A 56 -1.31 -7.23 13.04
C SER A 56 -1.72 -6.01 12.21
N GLU A 57 -1.15 -4.84 12.48
CA GLU A 57 -1.40 -3.63 11.69
C GLU A 57 -0.93 -3.77 10.25
N ALA A 58 0.28 -4.32 10.04
CA ALA A 58 0.80 -4.57 8.69
C ALA A 58 -0.11 -5.56 7.92
N HIS A 59 -0.56 -6.63 8.58
CA HIS A 59 -1.46 -7.61 7.96
C HIS A 59 -2.84 -7.00 7.64
N ALA A 60 -3.42 -6.24 8.57
CA ALA A 60 -4.71 -5.57 8.36
C ALA A 60 -4.62 -4.50 7.26
N ALA A 61 -3.49 -3.82 7.14
CA ALA A 61 -3.23 -2.85 6.10
C ALA A 61 -3.18 -3.48 4.71
N VAL A 62 -2.41 -4.56 4.56
CA VAL A 62 -2.36 -5.32 3.30
C VAL A 62 -3.74 -5.86 2.94
N LYS A 63 -4.48 -6.43 3.91
CA LYS A 63 -5.84 -6.94 3.67
C LYS A 63 -6.77 -5.85 3.14
N ARG A 64 -6.74 -4.65 3.72
CA ARG A 64 -7.56 -3.52 3.25
C ARG A 64 -7.10 -2.98 1.89
N GLY A 65 -5.79 -2.93 1.65
CA GLY A 65 -5.24 -2.55 0.35
C GLY A 65 -5.66 -3.50 -0.78
N LEU A 66 -5.71 -4.81 -0.52
CA LEU A 66 -6.27 -5.81 -1.43
C LEU A 66 -7.77 -5.60 -1.68
N GLN A 67 -8.54 -5.38 -0.61
CA GLN A 67 -9.99 -5.14 -0.73
C GLN A 67 -10.33 -3.85 -1.48
N ALA A 68 -9.48 -2.83 -1.37
CA ALA A 68 -9.62 -1.56 -2.08
C ALA A 68 -9.07 -1.58 -3.52
N GLY A 69 -8.45 -2.68 -3.97
CA GLY A 69 -7.83 -2.77 -5.29
C GLY A 69 -6.58 -1.91 -5.48
N LEU A 70 -5.97 -1.45 -4.38
CA LEU A 70 -4.68 -0.74 -4.39
C LEU A 70 -3.50 -1.72 -4.46
N LEU A 71 -3.74 -2.97 -4.05
CA LEU A 71 -2.79 -4.06 -4.05
C LEU A 71 -3.41 -5.26 -4.77
N ASP A 72 -2.56 -6.05 -5.43
CA ASP A 72 -2.94 -7.31 -6.08
C ASP A 72 -2.33 -8.51 -5.36
N GLN A 73 -3.10 -9.58 -5.24
CA GLN A 73 -2.54 -10.88 -4.83
C GLN A 73 -1.65 -11.40 -5.95
N ASN A 74 -0.40 -11.66 -5.61
CA ASN A 74 0.55 -12.25 -6.53
C ASN A 74 0.37 -13.77 -6.47
N TYR A 75 -0.77 -14.23 -6.99
CA TYR A 75 -0.88 -15.64 -7.30
C TYR A 75 0.07 -15.90 -8.45
N ALA A 76 1.11 -16.68 -8.20
CA ALA A 76 1.85 -17.33 -9.27
C ALA A 76 0.81 -17.86 -10.25
N VAL A 77 0.84 -17.36 -11.49
CA VAL A 77 0.01 -17.91 -12.57
C VAL A 77 0.33 -19.39 -12.56
N VAL A 78 -0.59 -20.25 -12.12
CA VAL A 78 -0.44 -21.67 -12.33
C VAL A 78 -0.38 -21.78 -13.85
N PRO A 79 0.75 -22.23 -14.44
CA PRO A 79 0.82 -22.42 -15.88
C PRO A 79 -0.40 -23.23 -16.31
N PRO A 80 -1.05 -22.92 -17.44
CA PRO A 80 -2.19 -23.70 -17.92
C PRO A 80 -1.89 -25.20 -17.98
N SER A 81 -0.61 -25.57 -18.14
CA SER A 81 -0.11 -26.95 -18.10
C SER A 81 -0.17 -27.64 -16.73
N LEU A 82 -0.29 -26.89 -15.63
CA LEU A 82 -0.41 -27.38 -14.25
C LEU A 82 -1.81 -27.15 -13.66
N ALA A 83 -2.71 -26.48 -14.37
CA ALA A 83 -4.12 -26.45 -14.04
C ALA A 83 -4.70 -27.83 -14.35
N VAL A 84 -4.58 -28.75 -13.39
CA VAL A 84 -5.26 -30.04 -13.46
C VAL A 84 -6.76 -29.75 -13.57
N ASP A 85 -7.38 -30.17 -14.67
CA ASP A 85 -8.80 -30.03 -14.89
C ASP A 85 -9.57 -30.56 -13.67
N ILE A 86 -10.26 -29.67 -12.98
CA ILE A 86 -11.07 -30.00 -11.79
C ILE A 86 -12.13 -31.06 -12.15
N ALA A 87 -12.54 -31.11 -13.42
CA ALA A 87 -13.40 -32.14 -13.99
C ALA A 87 -12.75 -33.54 -14.00
N THR A 88 -11.43 -33.65 -14.18
CA THR A 88 -10.71 -34.93 -14.21
C THR A 88 -10.48 -35.49 -12.80
N LEU A 89 -10.33 -34.61 -11.80
CA LEU A 89 -10.27 -35.01 -10.39
C LEU A 89 -11.61 -35.55 -9.88
N ALA A 90 -12.73 -35.02 -10.38
CA ALA A 90 -14.07 -35.52 -10.05
C ALA A 90 -14.40 -36.88 -10.70
N ALA A 91 -13.63 -37.32 -11.70
CA ALA A 91 -13.86 -38.56 -12.45
C ALA A 91 -13.04 -39.76 -11.95
N MET A 92 -12.19 -39.60 -10.93
CA MET A 92 -11.49 -40.73 -10.31
C MET A 92 -12.41 -41.45 -9.31
N PRO A 93 -12.49 -42.79 -9.33
CA PRO A 93 -13.32 -43.53 -8.38
C PRO A 93 -12.77 -43.32 -6.96
N PHE A 94 -13.63 -42.85 -6.07
CA PHE A 94 -13.35 -42.66 -4.66
C PHE A 94 -13.12 -44.04 -4.02
N GLN A 95 -11.85 -44.43 -3.89
CA GLN A 95 -11.46 -45.62 -3.14
C GLN A 95 -11.22 -45.19 -1.70
N GLU A 96 -12.15 -45.55 -0.80
CA GLU A 96 -12.01 -45.28 0.64
C GLU A 96 -10.74 -45.92 1.21
N PRO A 97 -9.80 -45.16 1.79
CA PRO A 97 -8.78 -45.74 2.64
C PRO A 97 -9.36 -45.87 4.06
N LEU A 98 -9.69 -47.12 4.42
CA LEU A 98 -9.88 -47.53 5.81
C LEU A 98 -8.67 -47.11 6.65
N GLY A 99 -8.94 -46.32 7.69
CA GLY A 99 -8.20 -46.24 8.95
C GLY A 99 -6.69 -46.01 8.90
N ILE A 100 -6.24 -44.85 9.41
CA ILE A 100 -5.23 -44.70 10.49
C ILE A 100 -5.06 -43.18 10.70
N TYR A 101 -5.62 -42.64 11.80
CA TYR A 101 -5.28 -41.30 12.27
C TYR A 101 -3.86 -41.34 12.86
N ARG A 102 -2.85 -41.05 12.04
CA ARG A 102 -1.54 -40.63 12.54
C ARG A 102 -1.45 -39.13 12.39
N VAL A 103 -1.40 -38.43 13.53
CA VAL A 103 -1.03 -37.01 13.61
C VAL A 103 0.39 -36.89 13.08
N ALA A 104 0.52 -36.63 11.77
CA ALA A 104 1.79 -36.29 11.16
C ALA A 104 2.17 -34.89 11.62
N LYS A 105 3.08 -34.82 12.59
CA LYS A 105 3.81 -33.61 12.98
C LYS A 105 4.26 -32.92 11.69
N LYS A 106 3.70 -31.74 11.39
CA LYS A 106 3.99 -30.93 10.20
C LYS A 106 5.51 -30.79 10.09
N ARG A 107 6.16 -31.60 9.25
CA ARG A 107 7.58 -31.49 8.96
C ARG A 107 7.76 -30.13 8.29
N SER A 108 8.32 -29.18 9.04
CA SER A 108 8.78 -27.91 8.51
C SER A 108 9.76 -28.23 7.37
N ARG A 109 9.29 -28.03 6.13
CA ARG A 109 10.14 -28.13 4.94
C ARG A 109 11.15 -27.00 5.10
N ARG A 110 12.44 -27.33 5.24
CA ARG A 110 13.49 -26.31 5.10
C ARG A 110 13.36 -25.75 3.68
N PRO A 111 13.23 -24.43 3.49
CA PRO A 111 13.21 -23.89 2.15
C PRO A 111 14.55 -24.20 1.48
N SER A 112 14.49 -24.90 0.35
CA SER A 112 15.62 -25.08 -0.56
C SER A 112 16.05 -23.72 -1.10
N ALA A 113 17.35 -23.53 -1.36
CA ALA A 113 17.91 -22.27 -1.85
C ALA A 113 17.31 -21.80 -3.20
N ASP A 114 16.62 -22.68 -3.92
CA ASP A 114 15.94 -22.43 -5.20
C ASP A 114 14.41 -22.29 -5.12
N ASP A 115 13.81 -22.24 -3.92
CA ASP A 115 12.39 -21.87 -3.80
C ASP A 115 12.26 -20.35 -4.05
N GLN A 116 12.24 -19.95 -5.33
CA GLN A 116 11.85 -18.61 -5.79
C GLN A 116 10.36 -18.38 -5.52
N ALA A 117 10.01 -18.25 -4.24
CA ALA A 117 8.68 -17.81 -3.85
C ALA A 117 8.56 -16.32 -4.15
N ASP A 118 7.63 -16.00 -5.05
CA ASP A 118 7.16 -14.65 -5.33
C ASP A 118 6.61 -13.99 -4.06
N ASN A 119 6.73 -12.65 -3.96
CA ASN A 119 6.10 -11.89 -2.88
C ASN A 119 4.58 -12.12 -2.92
N PRO A 120 3.88 -12.31 -1.79
CA PRO A 120 2.46 -12.72 -1.80
C PRO A 120 1.51 -11.65 -2.34
N VAL A 121 1.92 -10.38 -2.29
CA VAL A 121 1.14 -9.22 -2.68
C VAL A 121 2.06 -8.21 -3.36
N ARG A 122 1.55 -7.54 -4.39
CA ARG A 122 2.24 -6.45 -5.09
C ARG A 122 1.35 -5.21 -5.19
N PRO A 123 1.91 -3.99 -5.29
CA PRO A 123 1.12 -2.80 -5.61
C PRO A 123 0.46 -2.94 -6.98
N HIS A 124 -0.79 -2.48 -7.10
CA HIS A 124 -1.39 -2.25 -8.41
C HIS A 124 -0.99 -0.84 -8.87
N PRO A 125 -0.05 -0.67 -9.83
CA PRO A 125 0.60 0.63 -10.07
C PRO A 125 -0.40 1.75 -10.43
N HIS A 126 -1.27 1.47 -11.40
CA HIS A 126 -2.23 2.45 -11.91
C HIS A 126 -3.23 2.91 -10.84
N ASN A 127 -3.97 1.97 -10.22
CA ASN A 127 -4.94 2.27 -9.17
C ASN A 127 -4.32 3.00 -7.97
N LEU A 128 -3.11 2.59 -7.55
CA LEU A 128 -2.41 3.23 -6.45
C LEU A 128 -1.99 4.66 -6.81
N ALA A 129 -1.52 4.90 -8.04
CA ALA A 129 -1.17 6.23 -8.52
C ALA A 129 -2.41 7.14 -8.60
N GLU A 130 -3.50 6.68 -9.21
CA GLU A 130 -4.77 7.41 -9.28
C GLU A 130 -5.26 7.80 -7.89
N PHE A 131 -5.27 6.84 -6.96
CA PHE A 131 -5.64 7.12 -5.57
C PHE A 131 -4.68 8.11 -4.91
N ALA A 132 -3.36 7.94 -5.04
CA ALA A 132 -2.37 8.82 -4.43
C ALA A 132 -2.51 10.29 -4.89
N LEU A 133 -2.77 10.50 -6.18
CA LEU A 133 -2.79 11.83 -6.82
C LEU A 133 -4.13 12.55 -6.66
N HIS A 134 -5.23 11.79 -6.70
CA HIS A 134 -6.58 12.35 -6.80
C HIS A 134 -7.43 12.10 -5.56
N GLY A 135 -7.29 10.96 -4.87
CA GLY A 135 -8.14 10.59 -3.74
C GLY A 135 -7.51 10.82 -2.36
N ALA A 136 -6.24 10.44 -2.19
CA ALA A 136 -5.59 10.28 -0.90
C ALA A 136 -5.48 11.61 -0.13
N LYS A 137 -5.28 12.74 -0.82
CA LYS A 137 -5.24 14.07 -0.17
C LYS A 137 -6.58 14.50 0.46
N TYR A 138 -7.70 13.94 0.00
CA TYR A 138 -9.03 14.19 0.56
C TYR A 138 -9.39 13.16 1.63
N ALA A 139 -8.97 11.90 1.42
CA ALA A 139 -9.13 10.85 2.42
C ALA A 139 -8.28 11.12 3.68
N PHE A 140 -7.07 11.67 3.49
CA PHE A 140 -6.08 11.93 4.53
C PHE A 140 -5.58 13.38 4.44
N PRO A 141 -6.44 14.38 4.80
CA PRO A 141 -6.10 15.79 4.65
C PRO A 141 -4.83 16.14 5.44
N GLY A 142 -4.00 17.01 4.87
CA GLY A 142 -2.80 17.51 5.55
C GLY A 142 -3.16 18.61 6.55
N ILE A 143 -2.87 18.37 7.82
CA ILE A 143 -3.06 19.36 8.88
C ILE A 143 -1.71 20.02 9.17
N ARG A 144 -1.68 21.35 9.12
CA ARG A 144 -0.52 22.14 9.56
C ARG A 144 -0.60 22.30 11.08
N LEU A 145 0.49 21.96 11.74
CA LEU A 145 0.69 22.02 13.17
C LEU A 145 1.55 23.27 13.52
N PRO A 146 1.64 23.64 14.81
CA PRO A 146 2.56 24.67 15.26
C PRO A 146 4.02 24.40 14.87
N LEU A 147 4.87 25.41 15.06
CA LEU A 147 6.31 25.27 14.81
C LEU A 147 6.91 24.16 15.68
N ALA A 148 7.64 23.25 15.05
CA ALA A 148 8.29 22.12 15.71
C ALA A 148 9.68 21.88 15.11
N VAL A 149 10.51 21.14 15.84
CA VAL A 149 11.70 20.49 15.29
C VAL A 149 11.27 19.13 14.74
N GLY A 150 11.76 18.77 13.56
CA GLY A 150 11.29 17.57 12.90
C GLY A 150 12.07 17.15 11.67
N VAL A 151 11.63 16.04 11.08
CA VAL A 151 12.17 15.51 9.82
C VAL A 151 11.58 16.36 8.68
N PRO A 152 12.39 16.94 7.78
CA PRO A 152 11.88 17.76 6.69
C PRO A 152 10.84 17.02 5.82
N THR A 153 9.82 17.70 5.31
CA THR A 153 8.82 17.09 4.42
C THR A 153 8.35 18.10 3.37
N SER A 154 7.48 17.70 2.44
CA SER A 154 7.01 18.54 1.34
C SER A 154 8.20 19.13 0.57
N HIS A 155 8.16 20.42 0.24
CA HIS A 155 9.22 21.15 -0.45
C HIS A 155 10.54 21.25 0.33
N SER A 156 10.52 21.03 1.65
CA SER A 156 11.71 21.04 2.50
C SER A 156 12.45 19.71 2.54
N ALA A 157 11.88 18.64 1.97
CA ALA A 157 12.54 17.34 1.97
C ALA A 157 13.87 17.37 1.18
N PRO A 158 14.90 16.62 1.62
CA PRO A 158 16.22 16.63 0.98
C PRO A 158 16.19 16.30 -0.52
N ALA A 159 15.24 15.46 -0.95
CA ALA A 159 15.07 15.07 -2.35
C ALA A 159 14.72 16.25 -3.29
N PHE A 160 14.32 17.40 -2.73
CA PHE A 160 13.94 18.60 -3.49
C PHE A 160 14.79 19.83 -3.15
N ALA A 161 15.93 19.63 -2.47
CA ALA A 161 16.87 20.70 -2.21
C ALA A 161 17.28 21.40 -3.51
N GLY A 162 17.17 22.73 -3.56
CA GLY A 162 17.47 23.54 -4.74
C GLY A 162 16.43 23.51 -5.87
N VAL A 163 15.39 22.67 -5.78
CA VAL A 163 14.30 22.63 -6.77
C VAL A 163 13.28 23.75 -6.51
N PHE A 164 13.08 24.09 -5.25
CA PHE A 164 12.21 25.18 -4.81
C PHE A 164 13.02 26.44 -4.46
N ALA A 165 12.44 27.61 -4.71
CA ALA A 165 13.10 28.88 -4.43
C ALA A 165 13.32 29.06 -2.91
N PRO A 166 14.52 29.50 -2.47
CA PRO A 166 14.76 29.86 -1.07
C PRO A 166 13.78 30.95 -0.60
N GLY A 167 13.23 30.82 0.61
CA GLY A 167 12.34 31.83 1.21
C GLY A 167 10.94 31.33 1.59
N SER A 168 10.59 30.08 1.28
CA SER A 168 9.44 29.41 1.88
C SER A 168 9.75 28.91 3.28
N MET A 169 8.82 29.10 4.22
CA MET A 169 8.86 28.44 5.53
C MET A 169 8.99 26.93 5.38
N ASP A 170 9.86 26.30 6.17
CA ASP A 170 10.08 24.87 6.10
C ASP A 170 8.90 24.08 6.65
N PHE A 171 8.63 22.92 6.04
CA PHE A 171 7.70 21.93 6.58
C PHE A 171 8.47 20.75 7.17
N VAL A 172 8.02 20.30 8.34
CA VAL A 172 8.60 19.16 9.04
C VAL A 172 7.52 18.22 9.56
N TRP A 173 7.78 16.91 9.57
CA TRP A 173 7.08 16.03 10.48
C TRP A 173 7.68 16.17 11.89
N PRO A 174 6.91 16.61 12.90
CA PRO A 174 7.41 16.73 14.26
C PRO A 174 8.01 15.42 14.75
N HIS A 175 9.29 15.44 15.10
CA HIS A 175 10.01 14.25 15.53
C HIS A 175 11.27 14.65 16.31
N PRO A 176 11.58 14.01 17.45
CA PRO A 176 12.71 14.40 18.30
C PRO A 176 14.07 14.31 17.58
N ASN A 177 14.23 13.39 16.64
CA ASN A 177 15.47 13.23 15.86
C ASN A 177 15.51 14.13 14.60
N GLY A 178 14.64 15.13 14.51
CA GLY A 178 14.59 16.09 13.41
C GLY A 178 15.80 17.02 13.39
N THR A 179 16.19 17.46 12.19
CA THR A 179 17.39 18.30 11.99
C THR A 179 17.07 19.77 11.75
N ILE A 180 15.82 20.10 11.43
CA ILE A 180 15.40 21.47 11.10
C ILE A 180 14.17 21.86 11.91
N ARG A 181 13.97 23.17 12.09
CA ARG A 181 12.77 23.75 12.70
C ARG A 181 11.89 24.33 11.61
N GLY A 182 10.62 23.98 11.59
CA GLY A 182 9.64 24.43 10.59
C GLY A 182 8.21 24.35 11.09
N ILE A 183 7.26 24.68 10.22
CA ILE A 183 5.84 24.42 10.47
C ILE A 183 5.65 22.90 10.49
N GLY A 184 5.04 22.39 11.56
CA GLY A 184 4.73 20.97 11.63
C GLY A 184 3.68 20.58 10.60
N VAL A 185 3.82 19.40 10.01
CA VAL A 185 2.80 18.75 9.18
C VAL A 185 2.43 17.45 9.88
N GLU A 186 1.13 17.21 10.06
CA GLU A 186 0.67 15.95 10.63
C GLU A 186 1.05 14.79 9.70
N PRO A 187 1.87 13.84 10.17
CA PRO A 187 2.25 12.69 9.35
C PRO A 187 1.02 11.80 9.08
N LEU A 188 1.01 11.07 7.96
CA LEU A 188 -0.05 10.09 7.67
C LEU A 188 -0.23 9.10 8.83
N HIS A 189 0.86 8.70 9.46
CA HIS A 189 0.86 7.81 10.61
C HIS A 189 2.01 8.23 11.55
N PRO A 190 1.90 8.07 12.88
CA PRO A 190 2.97 8.43 13.81
C PRO A 190 4.35 7.82 13.49
N SER A 191 4.38 6.67 12.81
CA SER A 191 5.63 6.00 12.40
C SER A 191 6.27 6.52 11.11
N VAL A 192 5.61 7.42 10.37
CA VAL A 192 6.12 7.99 9.11
C VAL A 192 7.51 8.60 9.24
N PRO A 193 7.81 9.47 10.22
CA PRO A 193 9.13 10.10 10.31
C PRO A 193 10.24 9.06 10.51
N PHE A 194 9.96 8.06 11.34
CA PHE A 194 10.85 6.91 11.53
C PHE A 194 11.06 6.14 10.22
N ALA A 195 9.98 5.73 9.56
CA ALA A 195 10.02 4.93 8.34
C ALA A 195 10.73 5.66 7.18
N ALA A 196 10.50 6.96 7.03
CA ALA A 196 11.15 7.80 6.03
C ALA A 196 12.67 7.89 6.24
N MET A 197 13.14 7.93 7.48
CA MET A 197 14.58 7.92 7.77
C MET A 197 15.27 6.59 7.44
N GLN A 198 14.53 5.49 7.31
CA GLN A 198 15.09 4.16 6.97
C GLN A 198 15.17 3.91 5.45
N ASP A 199 14.35 4.60 4.65
CA ASP A 199 14.20 4.32 3.22
C ASP A 199 14.02 5.62 2.43
N SER A 200 15.03 5.99 1.65
CA SER A 200 15.06 7.23 0.88
C SER A 200 13.98 7.30 -0.20
N LYS A 201 13.64 6.17 -0.83
CA LYS A 201 12.61 6.13 -1.89
C LYS A 201 11.22 6.28 -1.29
N LEU A 202 10.96 5.62 -0.15
CA LEU A 202 9.73 5.84 0.60
C LEU A 202 9.62 7.29 1.08
N TYR A 203 10.70 7.85 1.62
CA TYR A 203 10.73 9.25 2.06
C TYR A 203 10.37 10.20 0.92
N GLU A 204 10.98 10.04 -0.25
CA GLU A 204 10.67 10.87 -1.41
C GLU A 204 9.17 10.84 -1.75
N MET A 205 8.56 9.65 -1.82
CA MET A 205 7.13 9.52 -2.12
C MET A 205 6.24 10.18 -1.05
N LEU A 206 6.56 9.98 0.23
CA LEU A 206 5.80 10.58 1.35
C LEU A 206 5.93 12.11 1.37
N ALA A 207 7.12 12.65 1.07
CA ALA A 207 7.33 14.08 0.99
C ALA A 207 6.61 14.71 -0.21
N LEU A 208 6.60 14.04 -1.38
CA LEU A 208 5.79 14.48 -2.53
C LEU A 208 4.30 14.47 -2.18
N PHE A 209 3.84 13.43 -1.50
CA PHE A 209 2.45 13.37 -1.06
C PHE A 209 2.11 14.54 -0.12
N ASP A 210 3.00 14.93 0.77
CA ASP A 210 2.81 16.13 1.61
C ASP A 210 2.78 17.42 0.81
N ALA A 211 3.60 17.54 -0.25
CA ALA A 211 3.49 18.66 -1.17
C ALA A 211 2.10 18.71 -1.85
N LEU A 212 1.46 17.57 -2.12
CA LEU A 212 0.06 17.53 -2.58
C LEU A 212 -0.94 17.96 -1.50
N ARG A 213 -0.70 17.60 -0.23
CA ARG A 213 -1.61 17.88 0.90
C ARG A 213 -1.56 19.34 1.37
N VAL A 214 -0.35 19.91 1.52
CA VAL A 214 -0.14 21.21 2.18
C VAL A 214 0.63 22.22 1.33
N GLY A 215 1.18 21.81 0.18
CA GLY A 215 2.01 22.67 -0.66
C GLY A 215 1.24 23.70 -1.48
N LYS A 216 1.97 24.68 -2.02
CA LYS A 216 1.48 25.72 -2.95
C LYS A 216 1.22 25.15 -4.34
N ALA A 217 0.58 25.92 -5.22
CA ALA A 217 0.22 25.48 -6.57
C ALA A 217 1.41 24.90 -7.38
N ARG A 218 2.57 25.56 -7.33
CA ARG A 218 3.80 25.09 -8.00
C ARG A 218 4.29 23.74 -7.42
N GLU A 219 4.31 23.62 -6.10
CA GLU A 219 4.72 22.40 -5.39
C GLU A 219 3.79 21.24 -5.72
N ARG A 220 2.46 21.47 -5.69
CA ARG A 220 1.46 20.47 -6.06
C ARG A 220 1.60 19.99 -7.50
N GLY A 221 1.82 20.90 -8.44
CA GLY A 221 1.98 20.56 -9.85
C GLY A 221 3.19 19.64 -10.09
N MET A 222 4.35 19.98 -9.49
CA MET A 222 5.54 19.15 -9.60
C MET A 222 5.39 17.81 -8.85
N ALA A 223 4.76 17.83 -7.68
CA ALA A 223 4.55 16.62 -6.91
C ALA A 223 3.64 15.62 -7.63
N LEU A 224 2.65 16.11 -8.38
CA LEU A 224 1.76 15.27 -9.18
C LEU A 224 2.55 14.49 -10.24
N GLU A 225 3.38 15.18 -11.03
CA GLU A 225 4.18 14.57 -12.09
C GLU A 225 5.20 13.55 -11.54
N ARG A 226 5.91 13.92 -10.45
CA ARG A 226 6.98 13.09 -9.90
C ARG A 226 6.45 11.89 -9.13
N LEU A 227 5.38 12.05 -8.35
CA LEU A 227 4.79 10.94 -7.59
C LEU A 227 4.17 9.89 -8.52
N GLN A 228 3.50 10.33 -9.60
CA GLN A 228 3.02 9.44 -10.66
C GLN A 228 4.17 8.56 -11.20
N THR A 229 5.28 9.19 -11.57
CA THR A 229 6.44 8.49 -12.16
C THR A 229 7.06 7.46 -11.20
N LEU A 230 7.05 7.74 -9.90
CA LEU A 230 7.58 6.81 -8.89
C LEU A 230 6.68 5.60 -8.63
N ILE A 231 5.35 5.78 -8.71
CA ILE A 231 4.37 4.72 -8.43
C ILE A 231 4.05 3.90 -9.67
N ASP A 232 3.80 4.57 -10.80
CA ASP A 232 3.49 3.94 -12.08
C ASP A 232 4.27 4.65 -13.21
N PRO A 233 5.50 4.16 -13.48
CA PRO A 233 6.39 4.74 -14.49
C PRO A 233 5.93 4.48 -15.93
N GLN A 234 4.96 3.58 -16.15
CA GLN A 234 4.43 3.25 -17.47
C GLN A 234 3.19 4.09 -17.83
N ALA A 235 2.70 4.91 -16.91
CA ALA A 235 1.55 5.77 -17.14
C ALA A 235 1.79 6.77 -18.29
N PRO A 236 0.77 7.04 -19.13
CA PRO A 236 0.86 8.09 -20.14
C PRO A 236 1.10 9.44 -19.47
N LYS A 237 2.12 10.19 -19.93
CA LYS A 237 2.35 11.55 -19.41
C LYS A 237 1.19 12.46 -19.82
N PRO A 238 0.64 13.29 -18.93
CA PRO A 238 -0.42 14.23 -19.29
C PRO A 238 0.09 15.16 -20.39
N ILE A 239 -0.68 15.27 -21.47
CA ILE A 239 -0.41 16.21 -22.56
C ILE A 239 -0.59 17.61 -21.98
N LYS A 240 0.50 18.36 -21.83
CA LYS A 240 0.45 19.77 -21.46
C LYS A 240 -0.14 20.54 -22.64
N GLU A 241 -1.45 20.71 -22.68
CA GLU A 241 -2.06 21.65 -23.61
C GLU A 241 -1.47 23.04 -23.35
N PRO A 242 -0.94 23.73 -24.38
CA PRO A 242 -0.46 25.09 -24.19
C PRO A 242 -1.61 25.97 -23.73
N LEU A 243 -1.42 26.66 -22.59
CA LEU A 243 -2.31 27.69 -22.08
C LEU A 243 -2.73 28.60 -23.24
N ARG A 244 -4.01 28.53 -23.65
CA ARG A 244 -4.56 29.57 -24.53
C ARG A 244 -4.58 30.86 -23.72
N GLY A 245 -3.85 31.86 -24.26
CA GLY A 245 -3.64 33.17 -23.66
C GLY A 245 -4.89 34.00 -23.51
#